data_AF-A0A1H9TPQ6-F1
#
_entry.id   AF-A0A1H9TPQ6-F1
#
_cell.length_a   1.000
_cell.length_b   1.000
_cell.length_c   1.000
_cell.angle_alpha   90.00
_cell.angle_beta   90.00
_cell.angle_gamma   90.00
#
_symmetry.space_group_name_H-M   'P 1'
#
loop_
_entity.id
_entity.type
_entity.pdbx_description
1 polymer ?
#
loop_
_entity_poly.entity_id
_entity_poly.type
_entity_poly.pdbx_seq_one_letter_code
_entity_poly.pdbx_strand_id
1 'polypeptide(L)'
;LEWVDGEALAYLRDLSFLGATGIDVAFAYIRGYSMVKAVYDALNDGGRGGLIAYALMDDKNYHVMNDWVVNLQPQAFGPLLLALSSPPKAFSVQEGNDKKSFQQDDAHFLQQRAIERCIGWISKKPDAAQQFEEALICMNRDGMRPEQAGYQYCRNRLHLDLFMDERVKALFPGSEETRDRYRENASKLGKRLNHFCEHRMLYRGSLVPSTRQFKTEYKGPDID
;
A
#
# COMPACT_ATOMS: atom_id res chain seq x y z
N LEU A 1 -5.22 31.81 14.40
CA LEU A 1 -4.30 30.78 13.87
C LEU A 1 -4.81 29.44 14.38
N GLU A 2 -5.90 28.96 13.78
CA GLU A 2 -6.55 27.68 14.11
C GLU A 2 -6.24 26.69 12.99
N TRP A 3 -5.18 25.92 13.19
CA TRP A 3 -4.93 24.71 12.42
C TRP A 3 -4.45 23.66 13.44
N VAL A 4 -5.40 23.03 14.14
CA VAL A 4 -5.07 21.93 15.05
C VAL A 4 -6.13 20.84 14.86
N ASP A 5 -5.80 19.89 13.99
CA ASP A 5 -5.85 18.45 14.26
C ASP A 5 -7.08 17.88 15.01
N GLY A 6 -8.27 18.07 14.45
CA GLY A 6 -9.50 17.40 14.93
C GLY A 6 -9.85 16.12 14.15
N GLU A 7 -9.90 16.20 12.82
CA GLU A 7 -10.50 15.11 12.02
C GLU A 7 -9.55 13.96 11.71
N ALA A 8 -8.26 14.23 11.51
CA ALA A 8 -7.26 13.18 11.23
C ALA A 8 -6.95 12.33 12.46
N LEU A 9 -6.96 12.95 13.65
CA LEU A 9 -6.79 12.29 14.93
C LEU A 9 -8.05 11.50 15.32
N ALA A 10 -9.25 11.98 14.99
CA ALA A 10 -10.48 11.19 15.09
C ALA A 10 -10.44 9.96 14.15
N TYR A 11 -9.89 10.11 12.95
CA TYR A 11 -9.74 9.01 11.99
C TYR A 11 -8.75 7.93 12.44
N LEU A 12 -7.60 8.35 12.99
CA LEU A 12 -6.65 7.43 13.64
C LEU A 12 -7.19 6.88 14.96
N ARG A 13 -8.06 7.62 15.67
CA ARG A 13 -8.80 7.14 16.84
C ARG A 13 -9.82 6.08 16.46
N ASP A 14 -10.41 6.14 15.28
CA ASP A 14 -11.31 5.10 14.75
C ASP A 14 -10.52 3.86 14.26
N LEU A 15 -9.31 4.05 13.73
CA LEU A 15 -8.36 2.96 13.44
C LEU A 15 -7.77 2.32 14.72
N SER A 16 -7.47 3.12 15.75
CA SER A 16 -7.03 2.63 17.07
C SER A 16 -8.19 2.15 17.92
N PHE A 17 -9.44 2.55 17.64
CA PHE A 17 -10.66 1.95 18.17
C PHE A 17 -10.80 0.50 17.68
N LEU A 18 -10.44 0.19 16.43
CA LEU A 18 -10.37 -1.20 15.94
C LEU A 18 -9.28 -2.01 16.64
N GLY A 19 -8.17 -1.38 17.05
CA GLY A 19 -7.13 -2.03 17.87
C GLY A 19 -7.48 -2.12 19.36
N ALA A 20 -8.24 -1.17 19.91
CA ALA A 20 -8.45 -1.02 21.36
C ALA A 20 -9.80 -1.55 21.88
N THR A 21 -10.76 -1.89 21.01
CA THR A 21 -12.12 -2.29 21.45
C THR A 21 -12.49 -3.76 21.24
N GLY A 22 -11.63 -4.57 20.59
CA GLY A 22 -11.92 -6.00 20.39
C GLY A 22 -13.25 -6.28 19.68
N ILE A 23 -13.67 -5.39 18.77
CA ILE A 23 -14.96 -5.49 18.08
C ILE A 23 -14.87 -6.45 16.89
N ASP A 24 -15.94 -7.25 16.80
CA ASP A 24 -16.22 -8.40 15.95
C ASP A 24 -15.93 -8.21 14.45
N VAL A 25 -15.24 -9.20 13.86
CA VAL A 25 -14.81 -9.33 12.45
C VAL A 25 -15.99 -9.18 11.49
N ALA A 26 -17.21 -9.52 11.92
CA ALA A 26 -18.44 -9.38 11.14
C ALA A 26 -18.79 -7.91 10.80
N PHE A 27 -18.38 -6.93 11.62
CA PHE A 27 -18.69 -5.51 11.41
C PHE A 27 -17.69 -4.81 10.47
N ALA A 28 -16.43 -5.25 10.47
CA ALA A 28 -15.41 -4.83 9.51
C ALA A 28 -15.72 -5.31 8.08
N TYR A 29 -16.33 -6.49 7.96
CA TYR A 29 -16.72 -7.08 6.67
C TYR A 29 -17.79 -6.25 5.92
N ILE A 30 -18.71 -5.60 6.64
CA ILE A 30 -19.79 -4.78 6.05
C ILE A 30 -19.32 -3.35 5.69
N ARG A 31 -18.28 -2.84 6.35
CA ARG A 31 -17.83 -1.44 6.25
C ARG A 31 -16.47 -1.25 5.56
N GLY A 32 -15.73 -2.32 5.27
CA GLY A 32 -14.34 -2.29 4.80
C GLY A 32 -14.07 -1.33 3.64
N TYR A 33 -14.94 -1.29 2.64
CA TYR A 33 -14.82 -0.35 1.51
C TYR A 33 -15.00 1.12 1.94
N SER A 34 -16.01 1.43 2.75
CA SER A 34 -16.26 2.81 3.21
C SER A 34 -15.13 3.36 4.08
N MET A 35 -14.54 2.52 4.92
CA MET A 35 -13.41 2.88 5.76
C MET A 35 -12.14 3.09 4.92
N VAL A 36 -11.83 2.17 4.01
CA VAL A 36 -10.66 2.31 3.12
C VAL A 36 -10.81 3.52 2.18
N LYS A 37 -12.00 3.74 1.61
CA LYS A 37 -12.26 4.90 0.76
C LYS A 37 -12.12 6.20 1.55
N ALA A 38 -12.62 6.27 2.77
CA ALA A 38 -12.50 7.49 3.55
C ALA A 38 -11.10 7.66 4.19
N VAL A 39 -10.35 6.58 4.41
CA VAL A 39 -8.88 6.62 4.57
C VAL A 39 -8.25 7.22 3.32
N TYR A 40 -8.55 6.72 2.12
CA TYR A 40 -8.01 7.23 0.85
C TYR A 40 -8.38 8.70 0.58
N ASP A 41 -9.64 9.08 0.76
CA ASP A 41 -10.12 10.46 0.56
C ASP A 41 -9.47 11.42 1.57
N ALA A 42 -9.25 10.98 2.82
CA ALA A 42 -8.48 11.75 3.82
C ALA A 42 -6.96 11.84 3.51
N LEU A 43 -6.46 11.03 2.57
CA LEU A 43 -5.04 10.98 2.16
C LEU A 43 -4.76 11.71 0.84
N ASN A 44 -5.77 11.84 -0.02
CA ASN A 44 -5.63 12.49 -1.32
C ASN A 44 -5.40 14.01 -1.19
N ASP A 45 -5.58 14.57 0.02
CA ASP A 45 -5.12 15.92 0.41
C ASP A 45 -3.65 15.97 0.88
N GLY A 46 -2.93 14.85 0.84
CA GLY A 46 -1.47 14.90 0.67
C GLY A 46 -0.63 14.16 1.69
N GLY A 47 -0.52 12.84 1.56
CA GLY A 47 0.71 12.10 1.87
C GLY A 47 0.84 11.55 3.29
N ARG A 48 -0.20 10.89 3.80
CA ARG A 48 -0.13 10.19 5.09
C ARG A 48 0.09 8.67 4.98
N GLY A 49 0.64 8.19 3.86
CA GLY A 49 1.03 6.79 3.69
C GLY A 49 1.96 6.30 4.82
N GLY A 50 2.85 7.18 5.31
CA GLY A 50 3.68 6.93 6.48
C GLY A 50 2.90 6.69 7.78
N LEU A 51 1.81 7.41 8.04
CA LEU A 51 0.98 7.20 9.24
C LEU A 51 0.23 5.87 9.20
N ILE A 52 -0.25 5.46 8.03
CA ILE A 52 -0.90 4.15 7.86
C ILE A 52 0.11 3.03 8.06
N ALA A 53 1.28 3.19 7.44
CA ALA A 53 2.38 2.25 7.61
C ALA A 53 2.78 2.15 9.08
N TYR A 54 2.78 3.25 9.84
CA TYR A 54 3.02 3.23 11.28
C TYR A 54 2.03 2.35 12.04
N ALA A 55 0.73 2.55 11.80
CA ALA A 55 -0.32 1.78 12.46
C ALA A 55 -0.25 0.27 12.13
N LEU A 56 0.00 -0.08 10.87
CA LEU A 56 0.16 -1.48 10.42
C LEU A 56 1.43 -2.15 10.99
N MET A 57 2.42 -1.34 11.34
CA MET A 57 3.70 -1.82 11.83
C MET A 57 3.74 -1.99 13.35
N ASP A 58 2.71 -1.54 14.09
CA ASP A 58 2.62 -1.70 15.54
C ASP A 58 2.41 -3.17 15.94
N ASP A 59 3.40 -3.72 16.64
CA ASP A 59 3.41 -5.12 17.05
C ASP A 59 2.31 -5.45 18.08
N LYS A 60 1.81 -4.48 18.85
CA LYS A 60 0.72 -4.69 19.81
C LYS A 60 -0.57 -5.17 19.13
N ASN A 61 -0.76 -4.76 17.88
CA ASN A 61 -1.97 -5.07 17.11
C ASN A 61 -1.70 -6.08 15.99
N TYR A 62 -0.55 -6.75 15.99
CA TYR A 62 -0.11 -7.60 14.88
C TYR A 62 -1.18 -8.62 14.43
N HIS A 63 -1.77 -9.36 15.38
CA HIS A 63 -2.78 -10.38 15.05
C HIS A 63 -4.06 -9.77 14.46
N VAL A 64 -4.51 -8.64 15.02
CA VAL A 64 -5.71 -7.93 14.56
C VAL A 64 -5.48 -7.36 13.16
N MET A 65 -4.34 -6.72 12.92
CA MET A 65 -3.98 -6.14 11.63
C MET A 65 -3.77 -7.23 10.56
N ASN A 66 -3.13 -8.34 10.92
CA ASN A 66 -2.96 -9.48 10.03
C ASN A 66 -4.32 -10.06 9.62
N ASP A 67 -5.19 -10.39 10.58
CA ASP A 67 -6.52 -10.93 10.29
C ASP A 67 -7.34 -9.95 9.42
N TRP A 68 -7.28 -8.65 9.74
CA TRP A 68 -7.93 -7.62 8.94
C TRP A 68 -7.42 -7.61 7.47
N VAL A 69 -6.11 -7.52 7.25
CA VAL A 69 -5.52 -7.46 5.89
C VAL A 69 -5.80 -8.74 5.09
N VAL A 70 -5.66 -9.91 5.72
CA VAL A 70 -5.92 -11.22 5.10
C VAL A 70 -7.36 -11.29 4.59
N ASN A 71 -8.31 -10.69 5.31
CA ASN A 71 -9.73 -10.70 4.97
C ASN A 71 -10.19 -9.53 4.08
N LEU A 72 -9.31 -8.61 3.68
CA LEU A 72 -9.66 -7.52 2.76
C LEU A 72 -10.01 -8.06 1.38
N GLN A 73 -11.17 -7.67 0.86
CA GLN A 73 -11.50 -7.87 -0.54
C GLN A 73 -10.56 -7.05 -1.45
N PRO A 74 -10.32 -7.46 -2.70
CA PRO A 74 -9.47 -6.73 -3.64
C PRO A 74 -9.80 -5.24 -3.77
N GLN A 75 -11.09 -4.88 -3.73
CA GLN A 75 -11.59 -3.51 -3.82
C GLN A 75 -11.22 -2.64 -2.61
N ALA A 76 -10.87 -3.26 -1.49
CA ALA A 76 -10.37 -2.57 -0.30
C ALA A 76 -8.84 -2.71 -0.20
N PHE A 77 -8.27 -3.83 -0.63
CA PHE A 77 -6.84 -4.05 -0.57
C PHE A 77 -6.07 -3.21 -1.61
N GLY A 78 -6.61 -3.05 -2.82
CA GLY A 78 -6.03 -2.20 -3.87
C GLY A 78 -5.83 -0.75 -3.43
N PRO A 79 -6.86 -0.03 -2.96
CA PRO A 79 -6.69 1.34 -2.49
C PRO A 79 -5.75 1.46 -1.28
N LEU A 80 -5.68 0.44 -0.40
CA LEU A 80 -4.70 0.40 0.68
C LEU A 80 -3.26 0.37 0.13
N LEU A 81 -2.98 -0.48 -0.86
CA LEU A 81 -1.67 -0.52 -1.53
C LEU A 81 -1.36 0.81 -2.24
N LEU A 82 -2.36 1.45 -2.85
CA LEU A 82 -2.20 2.78 -3.45
C LEU A 82 -1.85 3.84 -2.41
N ALA A 83 -2.53 3.84 -1.26
CA ALA A 83 -2.27 4.73 -0.14
C ALA A 83 -0.85 4.52 0.44
N LEU A 84 -0.45 3.26 0.65
CA LEU A 84 0.87 2.92 1.16
C LEU A 84 2.00 3.25 0.19
N SER A 85 1.73 3.23 -1.12
CA SER A 85 2.69 3.62 -2.17
C SER A 85 2.55 5.07 -2.64
N SER A 86 1.84 5.91 -1.88
CA SER A 86 1.80 7.35 -2.12
C SER A 86 3.16 8.01 -1.83
N PRO A 87 3.46 9.17 -2.44
CA PRO A 87 4.72 9.88 -2.21
C PRO A 87 5.01 10.04 -0.70
N PRO A 88 6.18 9.58 -0.22
CA PRO A 88 6.51 9.66 1.19
C PRO A 88 6.55 11.10 1.68
N LYS A 89 6.00 11.35 2.87
CA LYS A 89 6.08 12.66 3.53
C LYS A 89 6.40 12.48 5.01
N ALA A 90 7.13 13.45 5.55
CA ALA A 90 7.40 13.52 6.97
C ALA A 90 6.08 13.62 7.76
N PHE A 91 6.03 12.99 8.93
CA PHE A 91 4.86 13.00 9.81
C PHE A 91 5.27 12.90 11.28
N SER A 92 4.33 13.11 12.19
CA SER A 92 4.54 12.90 13.62
C SER A 92 3.36 12.20 14.26
N VAL A 93 3.63 11.41 15.30
CA VAL A 93 2.65 10.69 16.10
C VAL A 93 2.81 11.09 17.56
N GLN A 94 1.69 11.26 18.25
CA GLN A 94 1.67 11.50 19.69
C GLN A 94 1.42 10.17 20.41
N GLU A 95 2.35 9.74 21.26
CA GLU A 95 2.23 8.52 22.07
C GLU A 95 2.26 8.92 23.55
N GLY A 96 1.06 9.06 24.14
CA GLY A 96 0.93 9.62 25.48
C GLY A 96 1.50 11.05 25.52
N ASN A 97 2.52 11.27 26.35
CA ASN A 97 3.17 12.57 26.47
C ASN A 97 4.30 12.79 25.46
N ASP A 98 4.75 11.75 24.74
CA ASP A 98 5.89 11.83 23.84
C ASP A 98 5.44 12.07 22.39
N LYS A 99 6.15 12.98 21.71
CA LYS A 99 5.96 13.24 20.27
C LYS A 99 7.07 12.58 19.48
N LYS A 100 6.71 11.59 18.66
CA LYS A 100 7.65 10.91 17.75
C LYS A 100 7.52 11.49 16.35
N SER A 101 8.64 11.90 15.77
CA SER A 101 8.67 12.50 14.43
C SER A 101 9.44 11.61 13.46
N PHE A 102 8.96 11.55 12.22
CA PHE A 102 9.49 10.71 11.15
C PHE A 102 9.81 11.61 9.97
N GLN A 103 11.05 11.56 9.49
CA GLN A 103 11.45 12.25 8.27
C GLN A 103 10.93 11.51 7.03
N GLN A 104 11.06 12.12 5.86
CA GLN A 104 10.61 11.54 4.60
C GLN A 104 11.17 10.14 4.34
N ASP A 105 12.47 9.94 4.57
CA ASP A 105 13.11 8.63 4.40
C ASP A 105 12.62 7.60 5.44
N ASP A 106 12.28 8.03 6.66
CA ASP A 106 11.71 7.16 7.68
C ASP A 106 10.30 6.71 7.26
N ALA A 107 9.51 7.63 6.72
CA ALA A 107 8.18 7.35 6.19
C ALA A 107 8.24 6.37 5.01
N HIS A 108 9.14 6.59 4.05
CA HIS A 108 9.28 5.69 2.90
C HIS A 108 9.71 4.29 3.34
N PHE A 109 10.72 4.19 4.20
CA PHE A 109 11.15 2.89 4.74
C PHE A 109 10.01 2.16 5.45
N LEU A 110 9.22 2.89 6.25
CA LEU A 110 8.06 2.32 6.94
C LEU A 110 6.97 1.86 5.97
N GLN A 111 6.69 2.65 4.92
CA GLN A 111 5.76 2.30 3.85
C GLN A 111 6.20 1.03 3.12
N GLN A 112 7.50 0.89 2.78
CA GLN A 112 8.03 -0.32 2.17
C GLN A 112 7.82 -1.55 3.07
N ARG A 113 8.10 -1.43 4.37
CA ARG A 113 7.86 -2.51 5.34
C ARG A 113 6.38 -2.87 5.46
N ALA A 114 5.49 -1.89 5.47
CA ALA A 114 4.06 -2.13 5.55
C ALA A 114 3.54 -2.85 4.30
N ILE A 115 3.95 -2.43 3.09
CA ILE A 115 3.60 -3.11 1.83
C ILE A 115 4.09 -4.56 1.85
N GLU A 116 5.36 -4.79 2.20
CA GLU A 116 5.92 -6.13 2.29
C GLU A 116 5.16 -7.00 3.29
N ARG A 117 4.86 -6.47 4.48
CA ARG A 117 4.10 -7.16 5.53
C ARG A 117 2.70 -7.54 5.07
N CYS A 118 1.96 -6.61 4.46
CA CYS A 118 0.62 -6.89 3.93
C CYS A 118 0.65 -8.00 2.86
N ILE A 119 1.59 -7.93 1.93
CA ILE A 119 1.76 -8.94 0.88
C ILE A 119 2.18 -10.30 1.47
N GLY A 120 3.08 -10.30 2.47
CA GLY A 120 3.50 -11.51 3.18
C GLY A 120 2.42 -12.13 4.06
N TRP A 121 1.43 -11.34 4.51
CA TRP A 121 0.25 -11.86 5.21
C TRP A 121 -0.70 -12.56 4.24
N ILE A 122 -1.06 -11.90 3.13
CA ILE A 122 -1.97 -12.52 2.16
C ILE A 122 -1.35 -13.75 1.48
N SER A 123 -0.02 -13.82 1.34
CA SER A 123 0.68 -14.91 0.65
C SER A 123 0.44 -16.30 1.25
N LYS A 124 -0.07 -16.35 2.49
CA LYS A 124 -0.37 -17.56 3.24
C LYS A 124 -1.75 -18.14 2.91
N LYS A 125 -2.59 -17.41 2.18
CA LYS A 125 -3.93 -17.87 1.80
C LYS A 125 -3.91 -18.82 0.59
N PRO A 126 -4.86 -19.76 0.48
CA PRO A 126 -5.01 -20.60 -0.71
C PRO A 126 -5.27 -19.80 -2.00
N ASP A 127 -6.04 -18.72 -1.92
CA ASP A 127 -6.46 -17.83 -3.03
C ASP A 127 -5.58 -16.58 -3.17
N ALA A 128 -4.41 -16.56 -2.51
CA ALA A 128 -3.55 -15.40 -2.40
C ALA A 128 -3.17 -14.77 -3.76
N ALA A 129 -2.91 -15.59 -4.77
CA ALA A 129 -2.54 -15.12 -6.10
C ALA A 129 -3.67 -14.30 -6.75
N GLN A 130 -4.90 -14.82 -6.69
CA GLN A 130 -6.07 -14.13 -7.23
C GLN A 130 -6.37 -12.85 -6.45
N GLN A 131 -6.33 -12.90 -5.11
CA GLN A 131 -6.53 -11.71 -4.27
C GLN A 131 -5.49 -10.62 -4.57
N PHE A 132 -4.22 -11.00 -4.73
CA PHE A 132 -3.14 -10.07 -5.08
C PHE A 132 -3.34 -9.46 -6.46
N GLU A 133 -3.59 -10.27 -7.47
CA GLU A 133 -3.78 -9.80 -8.85
C GLU A 133 -4.98 -8.87 -8.98
N GLU A 134 -6.13 -9.25 -8.42
CA GLU A 134 -7.33 -8.40 -8.41
C GLU A 134 -7.14 -7.14 -7.57
N ALA A 135 -6.36 -7.19 -6.48
CA ALA A 135 -6.07 -5.99 -5.70
C ALA A 135 -5.22 -5.00 -6.50
N LEU A 136 -4.26 -5.48 -7.31
CA LEU A 136 -3.51 -4.61 -8.21
C LEU A 136 -4.39 -4.05 -9.33
N ILE A 137 -5.37 -4.80 -9.84
CA ILE A 137 -6.35 -4.28 -10.80
C ILE A 137 -7.21 -3.17 -10.15
N CYS A 138 -7.66 -3.40 -8.92
CA CYS A 138 -8.47 -2.48 -8.13
C CYS A 138 -7.65 -1.39 -7.42
N MET A 139 -6.34 -1.29 -7.68
CA MET A 139 -5.44 -0.32 -7.06
C MET A 139 -5.64 1.07 -7.68
N ASN A 140 -6.80 1.64 -7.41
CA ASN A 140 -7.21 3.00 -7.76
C ASN A 140 -7.98 3.59 -6.58
N ARG A 141 -8.32 4.88 -6.68
CA ARG A 141 -9.02 5.63 -5.63
C ARG A 141 -10.29 4.93 -5.14
N ASP A 142 -11.08 4.45 -6.08
CA ASP A 142 -12.43 3.96 -5.79
C ASP A 142 -12.46 2.45 -5.55
N GLY A 143 -11.30 1.77 -5.53
CA GLY A 143 -11.26 0.31 -5.40
C GLY A 143 -12.04 -0.42 -6.48
N MET A 144 -12.44 0.28 -7.55
CA MET A 144 -13.28 -0.28 -8.58
C MET A 144 -12.43 -1.10 -9.52
N ARG A 145 -13.01 -2.13 -10.10
CA ARG A 145 -12.37 -2.86 -11.18
C ARG A 145 -12.55 -2.08 -12.50
N PRO A 146 -11.50 -1.47 -13.06
CA PRO A 146 -11.61 -0.69 -14.29
C PRO A 146 -11.65 -1.59 -15.54
N GLU A 147 -12.09 -1.03 -16.67
CA GLU A 147 -11.81 -1.59 -17.99
C GLU A 147 -10.30 -1.70 -18.23
N GLN A 148 -9.87 -2.58 -19.14
CA GLN A 148 -8.47 -2.88 -19.41
C GLN A 148 -7.74 -3.37 -18.15
N ALA A 149 -8.36 -4.27 -17.40
CA ALA A 149 -7.87 -4.83 -16.14
C ALA A 149 -6.44 -5.35 -16.26
N GLY A 150 -6.10 -6.04 -17.36
CA GLY A 150 -4.73 -6.50 -17.61
C GLY A 150 -3.70 -5.38 -17.70
N TYR A 151 -4.05 -4.27 -18.36
CA TYR A 151 -3.18 -3.08 -18.42
C TYR A 151 -3.02 -2.45 -17.03
N GLN A 152 -4.11 -2.33 -16.27
CA GLN A 152 -4.07 -1.72 -14.94
C GLN A 152 -3.28 -2.57 -13.95
N TYR A 153 -3.40 -3.89 -14.02
CA TYR A 153 -2.52 -4.81 -13.31
C TYR A 153 -1.05 -4.50 -13.59
N CYS A 154 -0.63 -4.47 -14.86
CA CYS A 154 0.78 -4.22 -15.22
C CYS A 154 1.27 -2.85 -14.76
N ARG A 155 0.43 -1.82 -14.92
CA ARG A 155 0.76 -0.46 -14.51
C ARG A 155 0.94 -0.35 -13.00
N ASN A 156 0.02 -0.91 -12.22
CA ASN A 156 0.05 -0.84 -10.76
C ASN A 156 1.13 -1.76 -10.17
N ARG A 157 1.39 -2.91 -10.80
CA ARG A 157 2.53 -3.78 -10.51
C ARG A 157 3.85 -3.03 -10.63
N LEU A 158 4.05 -2.32 -11.76
CA LEU A 158 5.24 -1.50 -12.01
C LEU A 158 5.36 -0.35 -10.99
N HIS A 159 4.25 0.32 -10.66
CA HIS A 159 4.24 1.39 -9.67
C HIS A 159 4.76 0.90 -8.31
N LEU A 160 4.24 -0.23 -7.82
CA LEU A 160 4.73 -0.81 -6.58
C LEU A 160 6.20 -1.26 -6.67
N ASP A 161 6.60 -1.87 -7.79
CA ASP A 161 8.00 -2.28 -7.98
C ASP A 161 8.95 -1.09 -7.91
N LEU A 162 8.63 0.02 -8.59
CA LEU A 162 9.45 1.22 -8.55
C LEU A 162 9.50 1.83 -7.14
N PHE A 163 8.36 1.88 -6.44
CA PHE A 163 8.30 2.38 -5.06
C PHE A 163 9.13 1.52 -4.10
N MET A 164 9.12 0.20 -4.30
CA MET A 164 9.84 -0.77 -3.48
C MET A 164 11.33 -0.86 -3.84
N ASP A 165 11.73 -0.58 -5.09
CA ASP A 165 13.13 -0.60 -5.54
C ASP A 165 13.94 0.61 -5.04
N GLU A 166 13.28 1.70 -4.61
CA GLU A 166 13.97 2.84 -4.04
C GLU A 166 14.78 2.44 -2.79
N ARG A 167 16.09 2.69 -2.86
CA ARG A 167 17.07 2.29 -1.83
C ARG A 167 17.10 3.26 -0.64
N VAL A 168 15.95 3.46 -0.04
CA VAL A 168 15.83 4.29 1.16
C VAL A 168 16.39 3.53 2.37
N LYS A 169 17.08 4.26 3.25
CA LYS A 169 17.75 3.72 4.45
C LYS A 169 18.57 2.44 4.14
N ALA A 170 19.35 2.44 3.07
CA ALA A 170 20.06 1.23 2.59
C ALA A 170 20.97 0.56 3.64
N LEU A 171 21.52 1.34 4.58
CA LEU A 171 22.38 0.84 5.67
C LEU A 171 21.60 0.39 6.91
N PHE A 172 20.28 0.60 6.97
CA PHE A 172 19.47 0.19 8.11
C PHE A 172 19.22 -1.32 8.06
N PRO A 173 19.28 -2.01 9.22
CA PRO A 173 18.96 -3.43 9.31
C PRO A 173 17.57 -3.74 8.75
N GLY A 174 17.48 -4.78 7.92
CA GLY A 174 16.23 -5.24 7.33
C GLY A 174 15.78 -4.50 6.07
N SER A 175 16.45 -3.42 5.63
CA SER A 175 16.04 -2.66 4.44
C SER A 175 16.09 -3.47 3.15
N GLU A 176 17.21 -4.13 2.87
CA GLU A 176 17.31 -4.99 1.68
C GLU A 176 16.42 -6.23 1.80
N GLU A 177 16.37 -6.83 3.00
CA GLU A 177 15.56 -8.02 3.25
C GLU A 177 14.06 -7.74 3.01
N THR A 178 13.55 -6.57 3.41
CA THR A 178 12.17 -6.14 3.10
C THR A 178 11.95 -6.04 1.59
N ARG A 179 12.89 -5.50 0.82
CA ARG A 179 12.77 -5.44 -0.64
C ARG A 179 12.83 -6.83 -1.27
N ASP A 180 13.68 -7.71 -0.77
CA ASP A 180 13.81 -9.09 -1.23
C ASP A 180 12.53 -9.90 -0.99
N ARG A 181 12.00 -9.88 0.23
CA ARG A 181 10.76 -10.59 0.58
C ARG A 181 9.57 -10.07 -0.23
N TYR A 182 9.51 -8.76 -0.46
CA TYR A 182 8.52 -8.18 -1.36
C TYR A 182 8.66 -8.73 -2.79
N ARG A 183 9.87 -8.70 -3.38
CA ARG A 183 10.12 -9.19 -4.74
C ARG A 183 9.74 -10.65 -4.90
N GLU A 184 10.13 -11.48 -3.93
CA GLU A 184 9.81 -12.92 -3.92
C GLU A 184 8.29 -13.14 -3.90
N ASN A 185 7.58 -12.53 -2.95
CA ASN A 185 6.14 -12.70 -2.82
C ASN A 185 5.37 -12.13 -4.03
N ALA A 186 5.72 -10.93 -4.51
CA ALA A 186 5.05 -10.31 -5.64
C ALA A 186 5.28 -11.09 -6.95
N SER A 187 6.47 -11.66 -7.14
CA SER A 187 6.76 -12.57 -8.27
C SER A 187 5.93 -13.85 -8.20
N LYS A 188 5.86 -14.47 -7.01
CA LYS A 188 5.08 -15.69 -6.77
C LYS A 188 3.59 -15.47 -6.97
N LEU A 189 3.03 -14.43 -6.33
CA LEU A 189 1.60 -14.16 -6.33
C LEU A 189 1.11 -13.65 -7.69
N GLY A 190 1.91 -12.90 -8.43
CA GLY A 190 1.57 -12.39 -9.75
C GLY A 190 1.89 -13.34 -10.91
N LYS A 191 2.30 -14.59 -10.65
CA LYS A 191 2.85 -15.50 -11.68
C LYS A 191 1.95 -15.66 -12.91
N ARG A 192 0.63 -15.61 -12.75
CA ARG A 192 -0.33 -15.80 -13.84
C ARG A 192 -0.37 -14.61 -14.78
N LEU A 193 -0.18 -13.39 -14.29
CA LEU A 193 -0.29 -12.18 -15.10
C LEU A 193 1.07 -11.51 -15.44
N ASN A 194 2.10 -11.68 -14.60
CA ASN A 194 3.41 -11.01 -14.75
C ASN A 194 4.03 -11.14 -16.15
N HIS A 195 3.92 -12.32 -16.77
CA HIS A 195 4.55 -12.60 -18.06
C HIS A 195 3.85 -11.93 -19.26
N PHE A 196 2.66 -11.36 -19.06
CA PHE A 196 1.95 -10.58 -20.07
C PHE A 196 2.28 -9.08 -20.02
N CYS A 197 3.02 -8.63 -19.01
CA CYS A 197 3.39 -7.23 -18.84
C CYS A 197 4.66 -6.90 -19.61
N GLU A 198 4.58 -5.90 -20.50
CA GLU A 198 5.74 -5.31 -21.14
C GLU A 198 5.93 -3.86 -20.66
N HIS A 199 7.15 -3.53 -20.25
CA HIS A 199 7.53 -2.17 -19.85
C HIS A 199 8.69 -1.69 -20.71
N ARG A 200 8.55 -0.53 -21.33
CA ARG A 200 9.61 0.11 -22.12
C ARG A 200 9.93 1.48 -21.53
N MET A 201 11.19 1.68 -21.14
CA MET A 201 11.65 2.97 -20.68
C MET A 201 11.66 3.96 -21.85
N LEU A 202 11.02 5.11 -21.66
CA LEU A 202 11.00 6.20 -22.62
C LEU A 202 12.10 7.20 -22.25
N TYR A 203 13.13 7.28 -23.08
CA TYR A 203 14.16 8.32 -22.96
C TYR A 203 13.65 9.60 -23.64
N ARG A 204 13.25 10.61 -22.86
CA ARG A 204 13.18 11.99 -23.37
C ARG A 204 14.53 12.65 -23.11
N GLY A 205 15.27 12.94 -24.16
CA GLY A 205 16.47 13.77 -24.08
C GLY A 205 16.11 15.16 -23.57
N SER A 206 16.36 15.44 -22.29
CA SER A 206 16.34 16.78 -21.72
C SER A 206 17.34 16.87 -20.58
N LEU A 207 18.02 18.01 -20.46
CA LEU A 207 19.12 18.34 -19.55
C LEU A 207 18.72 18.43 -18.06
N VAL A 208 17.59 17.84 -17.67
CA VAL A 208 17.02 17.87 -16.31
C VAL A 208 16.97 16.43 -15.78
N PRO A 209 17.24 16.15 -14.49
CA PRO A 209 17.26 14.79 -13.97
C PRO A 209 15.97 14.05 -14.34
N SER A 210 16.14 12.97 -15.09
CA SER A 210 15.09 12.24 -15.79
C SER A 210 14.06 11.66 -14.80
N THR A 211 12.82 12.13 -14.84
CA THR A 211 11.70 11.28 -14.40
C THR A 211 11.64 10.10 -15.35
N ARG A 212 11.95 8.89 -14.85
CA ARG A 212 11.88 7.66 -15.64
C ARG A 212 10.43 7.47 -16.09
N GLN A 213 10.15 7.70 -17.36
CA GLN A 213 8.84 7.43 -17.94
C GLN A 213 8.86 6.03 -18.52
N PHE A 214 7.81 5.25 -18.24
CA PHE A 214 7.64 3.91 -18.79
C PHE A 214 6.37 3.86 -19.63
N LYS A 215 6.47 3.25 -20.81
CA LYS A 215 5.31 2.76 -21.54
C LYS A 215 5.01 1.35 -21.04
N THR A 216 3.78 1.12 -20.59
CA THR A 216 3.31 -0.19 -20.13
C THR A 216 2.29 -0.75 -21.12
N GLU A 217 2.40 -2.03 -21.43
CA GLU A 217 1.46 -2.77 -22.28
C GLU A 217 1.12 -4.12 -21.63
N TYR A 218 -0.11 -4.59 -21.84
CA TYR A 218 -0.55 -5.93 -21.47
C TYR A 218 -0.85 -6.73 -22.74
N LYS A 219 -0.26 -7.92 -22.86
CA LYS A 219 -0.35 -8.80 -24.04
C LYS A 219 -1.02 -10.14 -23.76
N GLY A 220 -1.77 -10.23 -22.68
CA GLY A 220 -2.46 -11.44 -22.27
C GLY A 220 -3.86 -11.58 -22.85
N PRO A 221 -4.59 -12.63 -22.45
CA PRO A 221 -6.01 -12.79 -22.81
C PRO A 221 -6.83 -11.62 -22.26
N ASP A 222 -8.00 -11.38 -22.86
CA ASP A 222 -8.96 -10.46 -22.27
C ASP A 222 -9.39 -11.00 -20.90
N ILE A 223 -9.24 -10.16 -19.89
CA ILE A 223 -9.61 -10.48 -18.51
C ILE A 223 -10.61 -9.47 -17.97
N ASP A 224 -11.19 -8.61 -18.80
CA ASP A 224 -12.21 -7.65 -18.37
C ASP A 224 -13.49 -8.34 -17.87
#